data_AF-A0AA88D543-F1
#
_entry.id   AF-A0AA88D543-F1
#
_cell.length_a   1.000
_cell.length_b   1.000
_cell.length_c   1.000
_cell.angle_alpha   90.00
_cell.angle_beta   90.00
_cell.angle_gamma   90.00
#
_symmetry.space_group_name_H-M   'P 1'
#
loop_
_entity.id
_entity.type
_entity.pdbx_description
1 polymer ?
#
loop_
_entity_poly.entity_id
_entity_poly.type
_entity_poly.pdbx_seq_one_letter_code
_entity_poly.pdbx_strand_id
1 'polypeptide(L)'
;MNSEHTEDLPTGLPGPSERLKIFDADPRNAKTYRATIEGCIGVFHVATPVSFENKGAEEIVTKRSRDGAMGILTACLESKTVKKVVYTSGASCVIVNGRDLLN
;
A
#
# COMPACT_ATOMS: atom_id res chain seq x y z
N MET A 1 0.19 -8.42 -12.92
CA MET A 1 1.58 -8.57 -12.47
C MET A 1 2.06 -9.89 -13.03
N ASN A 2 3.21 -9.90 -13.70
CA ASN A 2 3.86 -11.13 -14.15
C ASN A 2 4.45 -11.84 -12.92
N SER A 3 4.49 -13.17 -12.97
CA SER A 3 4.92 -14.09 -11.90
C SER A 3 6.40 -14.01 -11.51
N GLU A 4 7.12 -12.95 -11.90
CA GLU A 4 8.60 -12.89 -11.84
C GLU A 4 9.15 -12.09 -10.65
N HIS A 5 8.31 -11.55 -9.76
CA HIS A 5 8.76 -10.70 -8.64
C HIS A 5 8.61 -11.31 -7.24
N THR A 6 8.09 -12.54 -7.14
CA THR A 6 7.98 -13.26 -5.86
C THR A 6 9.28 -13.96 -5.44
N GLU A 7 10.21 -14.18 -6.38
CA GLU A 7 11.43 -14.98 -6.17
C GLU A 7 12.56 -14.23 -5.43
N ASP A 8 12.47 -12.91 -5.27
CA ASP A 8 13.54 -12.07 -4.69
C ASP A 8 13.33 -11.70 -3.20
N LEU A 9 12.24 -12.12 -2.56
CA LEU A 9 12.07 -11.86 -1.12
C LEU A 9 13.02 -12.77 -0.33
N PRO A 10 13.88 -12.24 0.56
CA PRO A 10 14.86 -13.04 1.27
C PRO A 10 14.15 -13.98 2.23
N THR A 11 13.94 -15.22 1.78
CA THR A 11 13.47 -16.35 2.59
C THR A 11 14.49 -16.77 3.65
N GLY A 12 15.69 -16.16 3.66
CA GLY A 12 16.85 -16.51 4.48
C GLY A 12 17.33 -15.44 5.46
N LEU A 13 16.46 -14.61 6.02
CA LEU A 13 16.83 -13.87 7.24
C LEU A 13 17.06 -14.92 8.38
N PRO A 14 18.02 -14.73 9.31
CA PRO A 14 18.18 -15.63 10.45
C PRO A 14 17.10 -15.37 11.53
N GLY A 15 16.39 -16.42 11.96
CA GLY A 15 15.28 -16.38 12.92
C GLY A 15 13.84 -15.92 12.55
N PRO A 16 13.30 -15.90 11.31
CA PRO A 16 12.09 -15.14 10.93
C PRO A 16 11.00 -15.91 10.15
N SER A 17 11.19 -17.18 9.80
CA SER A 17 10.21 -17.94 8.99
C SER A 17 8.85 -18.07 9.68
N GLU A 18 8.81 -17.98 11.01
CA GLU A 18 7.56 -18.01 11.79
C GLU A 18 6.87 -16.64 11.94
N ARG A 19 7.62 -15.54 11.79
CA ARG A 19 7.12 -14.17 12.04
C ARG A 19 6.84 -13.37 10.77
N LEU A 20 7.31 -13.82 9.61
CA LEU A 20 7.03 -13.21 8.32
C LEU A 20 6.07 -14.08 7.51
N LYS A 21 4.90 -13.54 7.19
CA LYS A 21 3.94 -14.16 6.27
C LYS A 21 3.85 -13.31 5.01
N ILE A 22 4.12 -13.91 3.87
CA ILE A 22 4.03 -13.26 2.57
C ILE A 22 2.67 -13.58 1.99
N PHE A 23 2.01 -12.57 1.43
CA PHE A 23 0.71 -12.70 0.79
C PHE A 23 0.72 -11.98 -0.54
N ASP A 24 0.08 -12.58 -1.54
CA ASP A 24 -0.20 -11.90 -2.80
C ASP A 24 -1.34 -10.89 -2.61
N ALA A 25 -1.04 -9.63 -2.93
CA ALA A 25 -2.02 -8.55 -2.89
C ALA A 25 -1.94 -7.72 -4.17
N ASP A 26 -3.08 -7.51 -4.82
CA ASP A 26 -3.18 -6.68 -6.02
C ASP A 26 -3.84 -5.34 -5.66
N PRO A 27 -3.17 -4.20 -5.85
CA PRO A 27 -3.75 -2.88 -5.62
C PRO A 27 -5.00 -2.55 -6.42
N ARG A 28 -5.29 -3.32 -7.46
CA ARG A 28 -6.49 -3.18 -8.29
C ARG A 28 -7.65 -4.04 -7.79
N ASN A 29 -7.43 -4.91 -6.80
CA ASN A 29 -8.43 -5.82 -6.26
C ASN A 29 -8.43 -5.80 -4.73
N ALA A 30 -9.27 -4.94 -4.15
CA ALA A 30 -9.39 -4.75 -2.71
C ALA A 30 -9.70 -6.04 -1.93
N LYS A 31 -10.31 -7.06 -2.57
CA LYS A 31 -10.59 -8.35 -1.91
C LYS A 31 -9.31 -9.09 -1.50
N THR A 32 -8.20 -8.83 -2.19
CA THR A 32 -6.90 -9.46 -1.88
C THR A 32 -6.33 -8.98 -0.54
N TYR A 33 -6.75 -7.81 -0.05
CA TYR A 33 -6.27 -7.26 1.22
C TYR A 33 -6.92 -7.87 2.46
N ARG A 34 -8.08 -8.50 2.32
CA ARG A 34 -8.84 -8.97 3.48
C ARG A 34 -8.07 -10.01 4.28
N ALA A 35 -7.55 -11.03 3.60
CA ALA A 35 -6.79 -12.12 4.22
C ALA A 35 -5.47 -11.63 4.86
N THR A 36 -4.91 -10.52 4.35
CA THR A 36 -3.64 -9.98 4.83
C THR A 36 -3.80 -9.06 6.04
N ILE A 37 -4.97 -8.45 6.20
CA ILE A 37 -5.27 -7.47 7.27
C ILE A 37 -6.04 -8.09 8.44
N GLU A 38 -6.69 -9.24 8.23
CA GLU A 38 -7.44 -9.92 9.29
C GLU A 38 -6.53 -10.31 10.45
N GLY A 39 -6.91 -9.89 11.67
CA GLY A 39 -6.13 -10.11 12.89
C GLY A 39 -4.99 -9.11 13.11
N CYS A 40 -4.69 -8.21 12.16
CA CYS A 40 -3.70 -7.17 12.38
C CYS A 40 -4.18 -6.14 13.41
N ILE A 41 -3.29 -5.72 14.31
CA ILE A 41 -3.54 -4.64 15.28
C ILE A 41 -3.19 -3.27 14.68
N GLY A 42 -2.25 -3.23 13.73
CA GLY A 42 -1.85 -2.02 13.03
C GLY A 42 -1.40 -2.34 11.60
N VAL A 43 -1.55 -1.36 10.70
CA VAL A 43 -1.21 -1.51 9.28
C VAL A 43 -0.33 -0.35 8.84
N PHE A 44 0.76 -0.67 8.13
CA PHE A 44 1.63 0.30 7.47
C PHE A 44 1.40 0.25 5.96
N HIS A 45 0.75 1.26 5.41
CA HIS A 45 0.60 1.39 3.97
C HIS A 45 1.79 2.17 3.40
N VAL A 46 2.74 1.41 2.83
CA VAL A 46 3.99 1.92 2.23
C VAL A 46 3.99 1.77 0.71
N ALA A 47 3.20 0.83 0.16
CA ALA A 47 3.11 0.59 -1.27
C ALA A 47 2.63 1.84 -2.03
N THR A 48 3.40 2.28 -3.01
CA THR A 48 3.03 3.35 -3.94
C THR A 48 3.20 2.85 -5.38
N PRO A 49 2.20 3.04 -6.26
CA PRO A 49 2.40 2.72 -7.67
C PRO A 49 3.41 3.70 -8.28
N VAL A 50 4.30 3.17 -9.12
CA VAL A 50 5.28 3.94 -9.89
C VAL A 50 5.03 3.63 -11.36
N SER A 51 5.01 4.67 -12.21
CA SER A 51 4.92 4.53 -13.66
C SER A 51 6.09 5.25 -14.30
N PHE A 52 6.69 4.62 -15.30
CA PHE A 52 7.78 5.20 -16.12
C PHE A 52 7.28 5.67 -17.49
N GLU A 53 5.98 5.58 -17.76
CA GLU A 53 5.37 6.03 -19.00
C GLU A 53 5.05 7.54 -18.95
N ASN A 54 5.24 8.26 -20.05
CA ASN A 54 5.13 9.73 -20.07
C ASN A 54 3.72 10.28 -20.41
N LYS A 55 2.80 9.48 -20.97
CA LYS A 55 1.47 9.97 -21.39
C LYS A 55 0.36 9.25 -20.62
N GLY A 56 -0.51 10.01 -19.95
CA GLY A 56 -1.64 9.48 -19.18
C GLY A 56 -1.26 8.77 -17.87
N ALA A 57 0.04 8.63 -17.58
CA ALA A 57 0.53 7.95 -16.40
C ALA A 57 0.11 8.63 -15.10
N GLU A 58 0.05 9.96 -15.06
CA GLU A 58 -0.31 10.70 -13.85
C GLU A 58 -1.74 10.37 -13.38
N GLU A 59 -2.72 10.42 -14.28
CA GLU A 59 -4.11 10.09 -13.95
C GLU A 59 -4.24 8.62 -13.51
N ILE A 60 -3.56 7.71 -14.21
CA ILE A 60 -3.58 6.28 -13.90
C ILE A 60 -2.92 6.01 -12.54
N VAL A 61 -1.76 6.60 -12.27
CA VAL A 61 -1.03 6.46 -10.99
C VAL A 61 -1.84 7.07 -9.86
N THR A 62 -2.43 8.24 -10.07
CA THR A 62 -3.28 8.93 -9.08
C THR A 62 -4.49 8.07 -8.73
N LYS A 63 -5.22 7.58 -9.75
CA LYS A 63 -6.39 6.72 -9.54
C LYS A 63 -6.01 5.43 -8.81
N ARG A 64 -4.93 4.74 -9.24
CA ARG A 64 -4.45 3.52 -8.58
C ARG A 64 -4.01 3.74 -7.14
N SER A 65 -3.31 4.84 -6.87
CA SER A 65 -2.89 5.21 -5.51
C SER A 65 -4.09 5.43 -4.61
N ARG A 66 -5.07 6.21 -5.09
CA ARG A 66 -6.30 6.51 -4.36
C ARG A 66 -7.13 5.25 -4.11
N ASP A 67 -7.40 4.47 -5.15
CA ASP A 67 -8.26 3.28 -5.06
C ASP A 67 -7.60 2.18 -4.21
N GLY A 68 -6.28 2.00 -4.33
CA GLY A 68 -5.51 1.07 -3.50
C GLY A 68 -5.53 1.45 -2.02
N ALA A 69 -5.26 2.72 -1.69
CA ALA A 69 -5.34 3.22 -0.32
C ALA A 69 -6.75 3.04 0.27
N MET A 70 -7.80 3.35 -0.50
CA MET A 70 -9.18 3.16 -0.07
C MET A 70 -9.53 1.70 0.17
N GLY A 71 -9.04 0.79 -0.68
CA GLY A 71 -9.21 -0.66 -0.49
C GLY A 71 -8.59 -1.14 0.81
N ILE A 72 -7.37 -0.71 1.14
CA ILE A 72 -6.68 -1.05 2.39
C ILE A 72 -7.45 -0.50 3.60
N LEU A 73 -7.86 0.77 3.55
CA LEU A 73 -8.60 1.41 4.65
C LEU A 73 -9.95 0.72 4.89
N THR A 74 -10.66 0.37 3.82
CA THR A 74 -11.92 -0.38 3.90
C THR A 74 -11.70 -1.74 4.55
N ALA A 75 -10.68 -2.48 4.12
CA ALA A 75 -10.35 -3.78 4.71
C ALA A 75 -9.94 -3.67 6.20
N CYS A 76 -9.23 -2.61 6.58
CA CYS A 76 -8.91 -2.31 7.99
C CYS A 76 -10.17 -2.07 8.83
N LEU A 77 -11.14 -1.32 8.30
CA LEU A 77 -12.41 -1.07 8.97
C LEU A 77 -13.22 -2.36 9.13
N GLU A 78 -13.28 -3.18 8.08
CA GLU A 78 -14.00 -4.45 8.09
C GLU A 78 -13.38 -5.49 9.03
N SER A 79 -12.06 -5.46 9.24
CA SER A 79 -11.38 -6.46 10.09
C SER A 79 -11.71 -6.31 11.57
N LYS A 80 -12.17 -5.12 12.00
CA LYS A 80 -12.50 -4.76 13.40
C LYS A 80 -11.34 -4.96 14.41
N THR A 81 -10.16 -5.32 13.95
CA THR A 81 -8.97 -5.65 14.77
C THR A 81 -7.91 -4.56 14.68
N VAL A 82 -7.88 -3.83 13.55
CA VAL A 82 -6.92 -2.75 13.32
C VAL A 82 -7.28 -1.53 14.17
N LYS A 83 -6.31 -1.07 14.97
CA LYS A 83 -6.42 0.10 15.86
C LYS A 83 -5.79 1.36 15.26
N LYS A 84 -4.84 1.20 14.34
CA LYS A 84 -4.10 2.32 13.73
C LYS A 84 -3.61 1.95 12.34
N VAL A 85 -3.77 2.89 11.41
CA VAL A 85 -3.16 2.83 10.08
C VAL A 85 -2.12 3.94 9.98
N VAL A 86 -0.92 3.60 9.53
CA VAL A 86 0.15 4.55 9.18
C VAL A 86 0.25 4.58 7.66
N TYR A 87 -0.01 5.74 7.06
CA TYR A 87 0.04 5.95 5.63
C TYR A 87 1.29 6.73 5.22
N THR A 88 2.02 6.21 4.25
CA THR A 88 3.19 6.89 3.67
C THR A 88 2.72 7.81 2.54
N SER A 89 2.70 9.12 2.81
CA SER A 89 2.44 10.15 1.79
C SER A 89 3.76 10.70 1.22
N GLY A 90 3.68 11.74 0.36
CA GLY A 90 4.83 12.39 -0.25
C GLY A 90 4.98 13.86 0.18
N ALA A 91 6.21 14.37 0.23
CA ALA A 91 6.47 15.78 0.54
C ALA A 91 5.77 16.75 -0.43
N SER A 92 5.60 16.34 -1.70
CA SER A 92 4.84 17.09 -2.70
C SER A 92 3.41 17.38 -2.27
N CYS A 93 2.73 16.46 -1.56
CA CYS A 93 1.36 16.67 -1.06
C CYS A 93 1.23 17.87 -0.12
N VAL A 94 2.35 18.32 0.47
CA VAL A 94 2.43 19.50 1.33
C VAL A 94 2.90 20.71 0.53
N ILE A 95 4.00 20.58 -0.21
CA ILE A 95 4.63 21.68 -0.96
C ILE A 95 3.72 22.22 -2.08
N VAL A 96 2.96 21.36 -2.76
CA VAL A 96 2.12 21.74 -3.90
C VAL A 96 0.62 21.81 -3.56
N ASN A 97 0.27 21.94 -2.28
CA ASN A 97 -1.12 21.89 -1.78
C ASN A 97 -1.93 23.19 -2.03
N GLY A 98 -1.47 24.08 -2.93
CA GLY A 98 -2.13 25.35 -3.28
C GLY A 98 -2.37 26.32 -2.12
N ARG A 99 -1.83 26.02 -0.94
CA ARG A 99 -1.89 26.83 0.27
C ARG A 99 -0.47 27.26 0.58
N ASP A 100 -0.22 28.55 0.53
CA ASP A 100 1.06 29.11 0.96
C ASP A 100 1.28 28.72 2.42
N LEU A 101 2.28 27.89 2.67
CA LEU A 101 2.68 27.48 4.01
C LEU A 101 3.53 28.56 4.71
N LEU A 102 3.64 29.74 4.11
CA LEU A 102 4.53 30.83 4.51
C LEU A 102 3.79 32.12 4.91
N ASN A 103 2.47 32.06 5.14
CA ASN A 103 1.69 33.18 5.65
C ASN A 103 1.22 32.94 7.08
#